data_AF-G2QCR9-F1
#
_entry.id   AF-G2QCR9-F1
#
_cell.length_a   1.000
_cell.length_b   1.000
_cell.length_c   1.000
_cell.angle_alpha   90.00
_cell.angle_beta   90.00
_cell.angle_gamma   90.00
#
_symmetry.space_group_name_H-M   'P 1'
#
loop_
_entity.id
_entity.type
_entity.pdbx_description
1 polymer ?
#
loop_
_entity_poly.entity_id
_entity_poly.type
_entity_poly.pdbx_seq_one_letter_code
_entity_poly.pdbx_strand_id
1 'polypeptide(L)'
;MDILREASLGCPADLLQRGPPVAAVFKDVYAAWVPACRRVTANTFSSELTELVANTMLVQRISSINAVSVMCKEINLGADVDDVSPAVGKDERLGSKLLQAGVGFGGSCFEKDIRNLAYLAKELHLDINEDQRQRFARRVVRELNGSLRGKKIVILGFTFKDGTNDTRNSIAVHVIKDLASEMRQEIAVFDPGCAAADILEEVRRIGLSTVQMERVKISAGWRWCIRGPSAACILTPWRQFHGRGLGNRPTRPAKTAKSGAHVFAARGPDGSLRELSILEIE
;
A
#
# COMPACT_ATOMS: atom_id res chain seq x y z
N MET A 1 20.98 12.16 0.97
CA MET A 1 20.58 11.14 1.94
C MET A 1 21.43 9.95 1.57
N ASP A 2 22.42 9.64 2.38
CA ASP A 2 23.43 8.66 1.98
C ASP A 2 22.93 7.29 2.46
N ILE A 3 22.40 6.52 1.52
CA ILE A 3 21.94 5.17 1.80
C ILE A 3 23.18 4.30 1.89
N LEU A 4 23.46 3.82 3.09
CA LEU A 4 24.59 2.92 3.31
C LEU A 4 24.21 1.55 2.78
N ARG A 5 24.92 1.10 1.75
CA ARG A 5 24.79 -0.26 1.21
C ARG A 5 25.16 -1.25 2.31
N GLU A 6 24.23 -2.11 2.71
CA GLU A 6 24.64 -3.43 3.19
C GLU A 6 25.07 -4.22 1.97
N ALA A 7 26.38 -4.30 1.74
CA ALA A 7 26.92 -5.29 0.82
C ALA A 7 26.84 -6.66 1.52
N SER A 8 25.70 -7.35 1.43
CA SER A 8 25.77 -8.81 1.37
C SER A 8 26.22 -9.16 -0.06
N LEU A 9 27.50 -8.97 -0.34
CA LEU A 9 28.16 -9.66 -1.45
C LEU A 9 27.81 -11.14 -1.29
N GLY A 10 27.32 -11.78 -2.36
CA GLY A 10 26.98 -13.20 -2.41
C GLY A 10 28.19 -14.08 -2.10
N CYS A 11 28.56 -14.15 -0.84
CA CYS A 11 29.55 -15.06 -0.31
C CYS A 11 28.80 -16.32 0.14
N PRO A 12 29.26 -17.53 -0.23
CA PRO A 12 28.78 -18.77 0.34
C PRO A 12 28.68 -18.66 1.87
N ALA A 13 27.61 -19.20 2.45
CA ALA A 13 27.22 -19.07 3.86
C ALA A 13 28.33 -19.44 4.88
N ASP A 14 29.38 -20.07 4.40
CA ASP A 14 30.56 -20.60 5.08
C ASP A 14 31.61 -19.54 5.46
N LEU A 15 31.57 -18.32 4.92
CA LEU A 15 32.55 -17.25 5.24
C LEU A 15 32.07 -16.17 6.22
N LEU A 16 30.79 -16.18 6.63
CA LEU A 16 30.20 -15.17 7.53
C LEU A 16 30.52 -15.35 9.03
N GLN A 17 31.23 -16.40 9.43
CA GLN A 17 31.38 -16.76 10.85
C GLN A 17 32.53 -16.07 11.62
N ARG A 18 33.32 -15.17 11.00
CA ARG A 18 34.58 -14.70 11.65
C ARG A 18 34.79 -13.19 11.78
N GLY A 19 33.80 -12.34 11.53
CA GLY A 19 33.92 -10.88 11.72
C GLY A 19 32.63 -10.20 12.16
N PRO A 20 32.69 -8.96 12.69
CA PRO A 20 31.49 -8.16 12.86
C PRO A 20 30.77 -8.02 11.51
N PRO A 21 29.42 -7.93 11.48
CA PRO A 21 28.69 -7.82 10.23
C PRO A 21 29.29 -6.68 9.40
N VAL A 22 29.61 -6.91 8.12
CA VAL A 22 30.26 -5.92 7.23
C VAL A 22 29.53 -4.55 7.27
N ALA A 23 28.21 -4.59 7.42
CA ALA A 23 27.35 -3.42 7.63
C ALA A 23 27.74 -2.56 8.85
N ALA A 24 28.14 -3.18 9.97
CA ALA A 24 28.57 -2.50 11.18
C ALA A 24 29.88 -1.73 10.95
N VAL A 25 30.82 -2.33 10.22
CA VAL A 25 32.10 -1.67 9.88
C VAL A 25 31.85 -0.43 9.02
N PHE A 26 31.03 -0.54 7.98
CA PHE A 26 30.66 0.64 7.17
C PHE A 26 29.94 1.70 8.00
N LYS A 27 29.01 1.29 8.87
CA LYS A 27 28.32 2.21 9.75
C LYS A 27 29.28 3.01 10.61
N ASP A 28 30.32 2.39 11.16
CA ASP A 28 31.33 3.05 11.99
C ASP A 28 32.21 4.01 11.19
N VAL A 29 32.61 3.63 9.97
CA VAL A 29 33.33 4.52 9.04
C VAL A 29 32.51 5.79 8.77
N TYR A 30 31.25 5.65 8.36
CA TYR A 30 30.39 6.81 8.08
C TYR A 30 29.98 7.58 9.34
N ALA A 31 30.06 6.98 10.53
CA ALA A 31 29.75 7.67 11.79
C ALA A 31 30.70 8.83 12.07
N ALA A 32 31.90 8.83 11.49
CA ALA A 32 32.89 9.88 11.68
C ALA A 32 32.46 11.24 11.11
N TRP A 33 31.56 11.29 10.11
CA TRP A 33 31.10 12.56 9.50
C TRP A 33 29.60 12.62 9.17
N VAL A 34 28.85 11.52 9.27
CA VAL A 34 27.40 11.49 9.00
C VAL A 34 26.61 11.23 10.28
N PRO A 35 25.76 12.17 10.72
CA PRO A 35 24.88 11.97 11.87
C PRO A 35 24.00 10.71 11.71
N ALA A 36 23.73 10.03 12.82
CA ALA A 36 22.92 8.80 12.81
C ALA A 36 21.53 9.00 12.17
N CYS A 37 20.90 10.17 12.35
CA CYS A 37 19.59 10.49 11.78
C CYS A 37 19.56 10.59 10.25
N ARG A 38 20.72 10.68 9.58
CA ARG A 38 20.83 10.74 8.12
C ARG A 38 21.31 9.42 7.48
N ARG A 39 21.54 8.39 8.30
CA ARG A 39 21.98 7.06 7.85
C ARG A 39 20.80 6.09 7.92
N VAL A 40 20.57 5.36 6.84
CA VAL A 40 19.55 4.31 6.76
C VAL A 40 20.25 2.99 6.46
N THR A 41 19.92 1.95 7.21
CA THR A 41 20.39 0.57 6.99
C THR A 41 19.26 -0.28 6.43
N ALA A 42 19.52 -1.01 5.35
CA ALA A 42 18.57 -1.89 4.70
C ALA A 42 19.33 -3.08 4.08
N ASN A 43 18.64 -4.20 3.85
CA ASN A 43 19.23 -5.33 3.14
C ASN A 43 19.68 -4.96 1.72
N THR A 44 20.53 -5.79 1.09
CA THR A 44 21.10 -5.55 -0.24
C THR A 44 20.04 -5.19 -1.29
N PHE A 45 18.99 -5.99 -1.43
CA PHE A 45 17.95 -5.78 -2.44
C PHE A 45 17.18 -4.48 -2.23
N SER A 46 16.85 -4.15 -0.98
CA SER A 46 16.20 -2.87 -0.65
C SER A 46 17.11 -1.68 -0.95
N SER A 47 18.42 -1.80 -0.70
CA SER A 47 19.38 -0.74 -1.03
C SER A 47 19.50 -0.53 -2.54
N GLU A 48 19.59 -1.61 -3.33
CA GLU A 48 19.69 -1.54 -4.79
C GLU A 48 18.42 -0.95 -5.42
N LEU A 49 17.25 -1.43 -4.97
CA LEU A 49 15.97 -0.92 -5.46
C LEU A 49 15.76 0.55 -5.11
N THR A 50 16.23 1.00 -3.94
CA THR A 50 16.04 2.40 -3.53
C THR A 50 16.74 3.37 -4.47
N GLU A 51 17.92 3.03 -4.99
CA GLU A 51 18.64 3.87 -5.96
C GLU A 51 17.85 4.03 -7.26
N LEU A 52 17.34 2.92 -7.81
CA LEU A 52 16.53 2.92 -9.04
C LEU A 52 15.23 3.72 -8.85
N VAL A 53 14.55 3.50 -7.73
CA VAL A 53 13.29 4.17 -7.39
C VAL A 53 13.50 5.65 -7.16
N ALA A 54 14.55 6.06 -6.45
CA ALA A 54 14.87 7.47 -6.22
C ALA A 54 15.04 8.21 -7.54
N ASN A 55 15.90 7.72 -8.44
CA ASN A 55 16.12 8.35 -9.75
C ASN A 55 14.86 8.38 -10.61
N THR A 56 14.04 7.33 -10.55
CA THR A 56 12.76 7.29 -11.26
C THR A 56 11.77 8.32 -10.71
N MET A 57 11.66 8.49 -9.39
CA MET A 57 10.77 9.48 -8.78
C MET A 57 11.19 10.92 -9.12
N LEU A 58 12.50 11.20 -9.17
CA LEU A 58 13.02 12.50 -9.59
C LEU A 58 12.61 12.80 -11.04
N VAL A 59 12.82 11.83 -11.93
CA VAL A 59 12.49 11.99 -13.36
C VAL A 59 10.98 12.04 -13.59
N GLN A 60 10.19 11.30 -12.82
CA GLN A 60 8.73 11.36 -12.88
C GLN A 60 8.22 12.78 -12.62
N ARG A 61 8.82 13.53 -11.69
CA ARG A 61 8.45 14.93 -11.43
C ARG A 61 8.74 15.85 -12.62
N ILE A 62 9.94 15.73 -13.21
CA ILE A 62 10.34 16.51 -14.40
C ILE A 62 9.39 16.19 -15.57
N SER A 63 9.17 14.90 -15.83
CA SER A 63 8.27 14.46 -16.92
C SER A 63 6.84 14.92 -16.69
N SER A 64 6.36 14.92 -15.44
CA SER A 64 5.00 15.37 -15.10
C SER A 64 4.82 16.86 -15.36
N ILE A 65 5.76 17.71 -14.93
CA ILE A 65 5.64 19.16 -15.18
C ILE A 65 5.83 19.51 -16.66
N ASN A 66 6.67 18.75 -17.38
CA ASN A 66 6.80 18.90 -18.83
C ASN A 66 5.47 18.56 -19.55
N ALA A 67 4.79 17.50 -19.13
CA ALA A 67 3.46 17.17 -19.68
C ALA A 67 2.43 18.28 -19.40
N VAL A 68 2.43 18.83 -18.18
CA VAL A 68 1.59 20.00 -17.84
C VAL A 68 1.93 21.20 -18.72
N SER A 69 3.20 21.44 -19.04
CA SER A 69 3.59 22.55 -19.93
C SER A 69 2.98 22.42 -21.33
N VAL A 70 2.85 21.19 -21.84
CA VAL A 70 2.18 20.92 -23.11
C VAL A 70 0.69 21.14 -22.95
N MET A 71 0.07 20.65 -21.86
CA MET A 71 -1.35 20.86 -21.59
C MET A 71 -1.72 22.35 -21.50
N CYS A 72 -0.91 23.15 -20.82
CA CYS A 72 -1.08 24.61 -20.72
C CYS A 72 -1.14 25.27 -22.11
N LYS A 73 -0.29 24.83 -23.04
CA LYS A 73 -0.28 25.30 -24.43
C LYS A 73 -1.52 24.84 -25.21
N GLU A 74 -1.92 23.58 -25.06
CA GLU A 74 -3.05 22.99 -25.81
C GLU A 74 -4.42 23.52 -25.36
N ILE A 75 -4.59 23.76 -24.05
CA ILE A 75 -5.89 24.15 -23.48
C ILE A 75 -6.31 25.56 -23.95
N ASN A 76 -5.41 26.41 -24.43
CA ASN A 76 -5.69 27.75 -24.98
C ASN A 76 -6.55 28.68 -24.08
N LEU A 77 -6.61 28.41 -22.77
CA LEU A 77 -7.31 29.22 -21.76
C LEU A 77 -6.38 30.22 -21.04
N GLY A 78 -5.15 30.41 -21.55
CA GLY A 78 -4.15 31.30 -20.95
C GLY A 78 -3.48 30.73 -19.69
N ALA A 79 -3.50 29.41 -19.50
CA ALA A 79 -2.75 28.77 -18.42
C ALA A 79 -1.26 28.75 -18.75
N ASP A 80 -0.41 29.14 -17.79
CA ASP A 80 1.05 29.09 -17.93
C ASP A 80 1.67 28.12 -16.93
N VAL A 81 2.61 27.30 -17.39
CA VAL A 81 3.35 26.37 -16.53
C VAL A 81 4.23 27.11 -15.53
N ASP A 82 4.69 28.31 -15.88
CA ASP A 82 5.52 29.15 -15.02
C ASP A 82 4.72 29.71 -13.82
N ASP A 83 3.39 29.79 -13.93
CA ASP A 83 2.49 30.08 -12.82
C ASP A 83 2.06 28.81 -12.06
N VAL A 84 1.78 27.73 -12.79
CA VAL A 84 1.30 26.47 -12.20
C VAL A 84 2.37 25.78 -11.35
N SER A 85 3.60 25.72 -11.84
CA SER A 85 4.72 25.07 -11.14
C SER A 85 4.95 25.61 -9.72
N PRO A 86 5.15 26.93 -9.50
CA PRO A 86 5.35 27.46 -8.15
C PRO A 86 4.09 27.34 -7.30
N ALA A 87 2.88 27.42 -7.88
CA ALA A 87 1.64 27.21 -7.14
C ALA A 87 1.54 25.78 -6.59
N VAL A 88 1.83 24.77 -7.41
CA VAL A 88 1.88 23.36 -7.00
C VAL A 88 3.01 23.10 -6.00
N GLY A 89 4.18 23.72 -6.22
CA GLY A 89 5.35 23.58 -5.35
C GLY A 89 5.20 24.18 -3.95
N LYS A 90 4.18 25.02 -3.72
CA LYS A 90 3.83 25.54 -2.37
C LYS A 90 3.17 24.49 -1.48
N ASP A 91 2.62 23.41 -2.04
CA ASP A 91 2.15 22.28 -1.24
C ASP A 91 3.36 21.52 -0.69
N GLU A 92 3.56 21.57 0.63
CA GLU A 92 4.72 20.97 1.31
C GLU A 92 4.86 19.47 1.07
N ARG A 93 3.75 18.76 0.77
CA ARG A 93 3.78 17.32 0.48
C ARG A 93 4.43 17.03 -0.87
N LEU A 94 4.37 17.98 -1.80
CA LEU A 94 5.02 17.90 -3.11
C LEU A 94 6.39 18.56 -3.07
N GLY A 95 6.51 19.72 -2.45
CA GLY A 95 7.71 20.55 -2.45
C GLY A 95 8.02 21.16 -3.83
N SER A 96 8.92 22.15 -3.84
CA SER A 96 9.20 23.00 -5.02
C SER A 96 10.30 22.49 -5.96
N LYS A 97 11.03 21.43 -5.57
CA LYS A 97 12.18 20.93 -6.36
C LYS A 97 11.72 20.10 -7.56
N LEU A 98 12.50 20.17 -8.64
CA LEU A 98 12.29 19.41 -9.89
C LEU A 98 10.89 19.60 -10.50
N LEU A 99 10.36 20.82 -10.41
CA LEU A 99 9.13 21.26 -11.05
C LEU A 99 9.41 22.33 -12.12
N GLN A 100 10.60 22.38 -12.69
CA GLN A 100 10.89 23.30 -13.80
C GLN A 100 10.60 22.61 -15.11
N ALA A 101 9.67 23.16 -15.90
CA ALA A 101 9.40 22.66 -17.23
C ALA A 101 10.58 22.94 -18.16
N GLY A 102 10.85 22.02 -19.08
CA GLY A 102 11.94 22.13 -20.03
C GLY A 102 11.81 21.11 -21.17
N VAL A 103 12.85 21.02 -22.00
CA VAL A 103 12.87 20.15 -23.18
C VAL A 103 12.87 18.66 -22.80
N GLY A 104 13.37 18.32 -21.60
CA GLY A 104 13.44 16.96 -21.10
C GLY A 104 14.42 16.83 -19.94
N PHE A 105 14.58 15.60 -19.45
CA PHE A 105 15.66 15.24 -18.53
C PHE A 105 16.84 14.65 -19.31
N GLY A 106 18.04 14.71 -18.75
CA GLY A 106 19.25 14.15 -19.35
C GLY A 106 20.23 13.64 -18.30
N GLY A 107 21.36 13.11 -18.75
CA GLY A 107 22.39 12.52 -17.89
C GLY A 107 22.43 10.99 -17.96
N SER A 108 23.58 10.42 -17.61
CA SER A 108 23.86 8.98 -17.78
C SER A 108 23.07 8.07 -16.84
N CYS A 109 22.66 8.58 -15.67
CA CYS A 109 22.00 7.78 -14.64
C CYS A 109 20.50 7.61 -14.89
N PHE A 110 19.79 8.70 -15.22
CA PHE A 110 18.33 8.70 -15.29
C PHE A 110 17.78 7.72 -16.32
N GLU A 111 18.23 7.81 -17.56
CA GLU A 111 17.69 6.95 -18.61
C GLU A 111 18.00 5.46 -18.36
N LYS A 112 19.20 5.16 -17.88
CA LYS A 112 19.63 3.80 -17.53
C LYS A 112 18.77 3.22 -16.41
N ASP A 113 18.60 3.96 -15.32
CA ASP A 113 17.95 3.44 -14.11
C ASP A 113 16.44 3.28 -14.31
N ILE A 114 15.80 4.18 -15.07
CA ILE A 114 14.38 4.05 -15.44
C ILE A 114 14.17 2.82 -16.33
N ARG A 115 15.02 2.62 -17.33
CA ARG A 115 14.94 1.44 -18.21
C ARG A 115 15.13 0.14 -17.41
N ASN A 116 16.07 0.12 -16.47
CA ASN A 116 16.26 -1.02 -15.58
C ASN A 116 15.02 -1.29 -14.73
N LEU A 117 14.43 -0.25 -14.13
CA LEU A 117 13.23 -0.41 -13.31
C LEU A 117 12.01 -0.85 -14.13
N ALA A 118 11.84 -0.29 -15.33
CA ALA A 118 10.78 -0.70 -16.26
C ALA A 118 10.96 -2.15 -16.73
N TYR A 119 12.19 -2.57 -17.00
CA TYR A 119 12.51 -3.96 -17.33
C TYR A 119 12.15 -4.90 -16.18
N LEU A 120 12.58 -4.59 -14.94
CA LEU A 120 12.22 -5.37 -13.76
C LEU A 120 10.70 -5.46 -13.56
N ALA A 121 9.97 -4.36 -13.74
CA ALA A 121 8.52 -4.36 -13.62
C ALA A 121 7.85 -5.25 -14.67
N LYS A 122 8.37 -5.25 -15.92
CA LYS A 122 7.87 -6.09 -17.00
C LYS A 122 8.10 -7.58 -16.73
N GLU A 123 9.31 -7.96 -16.32
CA GLU A 123 9.67 -9.34 -15.98
C GLU A 123 8.85 -9.89 -14.80
N LEU A 124 8.53 -9.02 -13.83
CA LEU A 124 7.70 -9.37 -12.68
C LEU A 124 6.19 -9.30 -12.97
N HIS A 125 5.79 -9.01 -14.21
CA HIS A 125 4.41 -8.77 -14.62
C HIS A 125 3.71 -7.84 -13.62
N LEU A 126 4.27 -6.64 -13.40
CA LEU A 126 3.70 -5.60 -12.55
C LEU A 126 2.89 -4.61 -13.42
N ASP A 127 1.59 -4.82 -13.57
CA ASP A 127 0.63 -3.77 -13.90
C ASP A 127 0.29 -3.00 -12.62
N ILE A 128 0.91 -1.83 -12.47
CA ILE A 128 1.18 -1.17 -11.17
C ILE A 128 -0.06 -0.96 -10.30
N ASN A 129 -1.25 -0.76 -10.88
CA ASN A 129 -2.46 -0.47 -10.11
C ASN A 129 -3.48 -1.61 -10.11
N GLU A 130 -3.70 -2.29 -11.23
CA GLU A 130 -4.60 -3.46 -11.27
C GLU A 130 -4.00 -4.64 -10.50
N ASP A 131 -2.68 -4.87 -10.63
CA ASP A 131 -2.07 -6.01 -9.97
C ASP A 131 -1.98 -5.87 -8.47
N GLN A 132 -1.82 -4.67 -7.89
CA GLN A 132 -1.76 -4.54 -6.43
C GLN A 132 -3.09 -4.92 -5.78
N ARG A 133 -4.22 -4.54 -6.40
CA ARG A 133 -5.56 -4.90 -5.92
C ARG A 133 -5.82 -6.39 -6.05
N GLN A 134 -5.54 -6.95 -7.22
CA GLN A 134 -5.68 -8.39 -7.45
C GLN A 134 -4.71 -9.21 -6.58
N ARG A 135 -3.50 -8.72 -6.32
CA ARG A 135 -2.54 -9.36 -5.39
C ARG A 135 -3.06 -9.34 -3.98
N PHE A 136 -3.68 -8.25 -3.53
CA PHE A 136 -4.30 -8.18 -2.22
C PHE A 136 -5.44 -9.21 -2.10
N ALA A 137 -6.36 -9.25 -3.06
CA ALA A 137 -7.45 -10.24 -3.06
C ALA A 137 -6.92 -11.68 -3.12
N ARG A 138 -5.96 -11.97 -4.02
CA ARG A 138 -5.29 -13.29 -4.11
C ARG A 138 -4.57 -13.66 -2.81
N ARG A 139 -3.97 -12.69 -2.11
CA ARG A 139 -3.36 -12.90 -0.80
C ARG A 139 -4.41 -13.29 0.23
N VAL A 140 -5.56 -12.59 0.30
CA VAL A 140 -6.68 -12.97 1.20
C VAL A 140 -7.10 -14.43 0.96
N VAL A 141 -7.26 -14.84 -0.29
CA VAL A 141 -7.62 -16.22 -0.65
C VAL A 141 -6.54 -17.21 -0.19
N ARG A 142 -5.26 -16.88 -0.40
CA ARG A 142 -4.12 -17.70 -0.01
C ARG A 142 -4.03 -17.90 1.51
N GLU A 143 -4.16 -16.82 2.28
CA GLU A 143 -4.15 -16.89 3.75
C GLU A 143 -5.34 -17.71 4.27
N LEU A 144 -6.46 -17.68 3.55
CA LEU A 144 -7.64 -18.48 3.87
C LEU A 144 -7.63 -19.87 3.23
N ASN A 145 -6.49 -20.57 3.25
CA ASN A 145 -6.34 -21.94 2.76
C ASN A 145 -6.75 -22.15 1.29
N GLY A 146 -6.60 -21.13 0.44
CA GLY A 146 -6.85 -21.21 -0.99
C GLY A 146 -8.32 -21.19 -1.41
N SER A 147 -9.28 -20.97 -0.50
CA SER A 147 -10.70 -20.86 -0.86
C SER A 147 -11.48 -19.98 0.11
N LEU A 148 -12.41 -19.18 -0.44
CA LEU A 148 -13.36 -18.38 0.34
C LEU A 148 -14.69 -19.11 0.60
N ARG A 149 -14.84 -20.38 0.19
CA ARG A 149 -16.11 -21.12 0.27
C ARG A 149 -16.62 -21.24 1.70
N GLY A 150 -17.82 -20.73 1.92
CA GLY A 150 -18.45 -20.71 3.25
C GLY A 150 -17.81 -19.73 4.23
N LYS A 151 -16.89 -18.87 3.78
CA LYS A 151 -16.20 -17.90 4.64
C LYS A 151 -16.88 -16.54 4.62
N LYS A 152 -16.88 -15.88 5.77
CA LYS A 152 -17.30 -14.48 5.92
C LYS A 152 -16.06 -13.59 5.92
N ILE A 153 -16.01 -12.62 5.02
CA ILE A 153 -14.91 -11.66 4.92
C ILE A 153 -15.41 -10.28 5.35
N VAL A 154 -14.63 -9.56 6.13
CA VAL A 154 -14.96 -8.22 6.59
C VAL A 154 -14.09 -7.21 5.86
N ILE A 155 -14.69 -6.14 5.35
CA ILE A 155 -14.01 -4.99 4.75
C ILE A 155 -14.22 -3.80 5.68
N LEU A 156 -13.13 -3.33 6.29
CA LEU A 156 -13.11 -2.16 7.16
C LEU A 156 -12.45 -0.99 6.40
N GLY A 157 -13.25 0.02 6.10
CA GLY A 157 -12.83 1.12 5.24
C GLY A 157 -13.30 0.92 3.79
N PHE A 158 -13.93 1.96 3.27
CA PHE A 158 -14.48 2.08 1.92
C PHE A 158 -14.15 3.43 1.30
N THR A 159 -13.91 4.47 2.07
CA THR A 159 -13.43 5.76 1.53
C THR A 159 -11.98 5.64 1.06
N PHE A 160 -11.56 6.42 0.06
CA PHE A 160 -10.21 6.29 -0.50
C PHE A 160 -9.10 6.73 0.47
N LYS A 161 -9.45 7.48 1.53
CA LYS A 161 -8.57 7.89 2.63
C LYS A 161 -9.41 8.14 3.88
N ASP A 162 -8.79 8.21 5.04
CA ASP A 162 -9.49 8.63 6.26
C ASP A 162 -9.82 10.14 6.23
N GLY A 163 -10.84 10.53 7.00
CA GLY A 163 -11.25 11.93 7.13
C GLY A 163 -12.03 12.50 5.93
N THR A 164 -12.52 11.66 5.02
CA THR A 164 -13.41 12.06 3.92
C THR A 164 -14.65 11.17 3.86
N ASN A 165 -15.70 11.63 3.18
CA ASN A 165 -16.87 10.83 2.79
C ASN A 165 -16.84 10.43 1.30
N ASP A 166 -15.79 10.81 0.58
CA ASP A 166 -15.67 10.54 -0.86
C ASP A 166 -15.37 9.05 -1.13
N THR A 167 -16.32 8.40 -1.78
CA THR A 167 -16.30 6.98 -2.14
C THR A 167 -15.88 6.72 -3.59
N ARG A 168 -15.75 7.78 -4.40
CA ARG A 168 -15.43 7.66 -5.82
C ARG A 168 -14.02 7.07 -5.99
N ASN A 169 -13.87 6.15 -6.94
CA ASN A 169 -12.62 5.44 -7.21
C ASN A 169 -12.00 4.76 -5.98
N SER A 170 -12.84 4.35 -5.03
CA SER A 170 -12.37 3.61 -3.87
C SER A 170 -11.73 2.28 -4.26
N ILE A 171 -10.57 2.00 -3.68
CA ILE A 171 -9.89 0.69 -3.80
C ILE A 171 -10.77 -0.44 -3.25
N ALA A 172 -11.59 -0.16 -2.23
CA ALA A 172 -12.46 -1.15 -1.61
C ALA A 172 -13.49 -1.73 -2.58
N VAL A 173 -13.99 -0.93 -3.52
CA VAL A 173 -14.92 -1.36 -4.57
C VAL A 173 -14.32 -2.47 -5.43
N HIS A 174 -13.07 -2.31 -5.83
CA HIS A 174 -12.35 -3.29 -6.64
C HIS A 174 -12.03 -4.56 -5.83
N VAL A 175 -11.57 -4.41 -4.58
CA VAL A 175 -11.32 -5.58 -3.71
C VAL A 175 -12.61 -6.37 -3.46
N ILE A 176 -13.76 -5.69 -3.27
CA ILE A 176 -15.06 -6.34 -3.15
C ILE A 176 -15.41 -7.10 -4.43
N LYS A 177 -15.13 -6.54 -5.61
CA LYS A 177 -15.34 -7.20 -6.91
C LYS A 177 -14.57 -8.52 -7.00
N ASP A 178 -13.28 -8.46 -6.72
CA ASP A 178 -12.37 -9.61 -6.80
C ASP A 178 -12.70 -10.68 -5.74
N LEU A 179 -13.09 -10.29 -4.53
CA LEU A 179 -13.52 -11.23 -3.51
C LEU A 179 -14.92 -11.78 -3.77
N ALA A 180 -15.76 -11.06 -4.53
CA ALA A 180 -17.09 -11.51 -4.91
C ALA A 180 -17.11 -12.49 -6.09
N SER A 181 -16.05 -12.55 -6.91
CA SER A 181 -15.94 -13.58 -7.95
C SER A 181 -15.73 -14.98 -7.37
N GLU A 182 -15.21 -15.07 -6.15
CA GLU A 182 -15.07 -16.33 -5.42
C GLU A 182 -16.39 -16.77 -4.75
N MET A 183 -16.63 -18.08 -4.64
CA MET A 183 -17.75 -18.58 -3.83
C MET A 183 -17.47 -18.31 -2.35
N ARG A 184 -18.20 -17.38 -1.74
CA ARG A 184 -18.07 -16.99 -0.31
C ARG A 184 -19.40 -16.97 0.42
N GLN A 185 -19.42 -16.95 1.76
CA GLN A 185 -20.68 -16.80 2.51
C GLN A 185 -21.15 -15.34 2.51
N GLU A 186 -20.29 -14.40 2.92
CA GLU A 186 -20.65 -13.00 3.14
C GLU A 186 -19.43 -12.07 3.02
N ILE A 187 -19.64 -10.82 2.58
CA ILE A 187 -18.70 -9.71 2.62
C ILE A 187 -19.41 -8.65 3.44
N ALA A 188 -18.95 -8.43 4.66
CA ALA A 188 -19.48 -7.40 5.53
C ALA A 188 -18.63 -6.14 5.39
N VAL A 189 -19.21 -5.07 4.87
CA VAL A 189 -18.53 -3.79 4.63
C VAL A 189 -18.94 -2.78 5.70
N PHE A 190 -17.97 -2.05 6.22
CA PHE A 190 -18.23 -0.89 7.08
C PHE A 190 -17.17 0.19 6.89
N ASP A 191 -17.62 1.43 6.75
CA ASP A 191 -16.79 2.63 6.77
C ASP A 191 -17.52 3.72 7.60
N PRO A 192 -16.83 4.43 8.50
CA PRO A 192 -17.43 5.48 9.32
C PRO A 192 -17.61 6.83 8.60
N GLY A 193 -16.91 7.07 7.50
CA GLY A 193 -16.85 8.34 6.79
C GLY A 193 -17.92 8.51 5.73
N CYS A 194 -18.50 7.44 5.19
CA CYS A 194 -19.53 7.52 4.15
C CYS A 194 -20.84 6.81 4.55
N ALA A 195 -21.95 7.18 3.91
CA ALA A 195 -23.24 6.56 4.18
C ALA A 195 -23.34 5.18 3.51
N ALA A 196 -24.16 4.29 4.09
CA ALA A 196 -24.39 2.97 3.52
C ALA A 196 -24.98 3.02 2.10
N ALA A 197 -25.73 4.07 1.78
CA ALA A 197 -26.29 4.29 0.44
C ALA A 197 -25.18 4.53 -0.61
N ASP A 198 -24.17 5.32 -0.28
CA ASP A 198 -23.05 5.65 -1.17
C ASP A 198 -22.23 4.39 -1.50
N ILE A 199 -21.96 3.57 -0.47
CA ILE A 199 -21.29 2.27 -0.62
C ILE A 199 -22.09 1.37 -1.56
N LEU A 200 -23.40 1.30 -1.36
CA LEU A 200 -24.28 0.42 -2.14
C LEU A 200 -24.35 0.84 -3.61
N GLU A 201 -24.37 2.15 -3.87
CA GLU A 201 -24.37 2.68 -5.23
C GLU A 201 -23.07 2.34 -5.96
N GLU A 202 -21.92 2.58 -5.35
CA GLU A 202 -20.62 2.25 -5.95
C GLU A 202 -20.46 0.74 -6.18
N VAL A 203 -20.91 -0.10 -5.24
CA VAL A 203 -20.87 -1.57 -5.42
C VAL A 203 -21.82 -2.03 -6.54
N ARG A 204 -22.96 -1.36 -6.75
CA ARG A 204 -23.85 -1.70 -7.88
C ARG A 204 -23.23 -1.38 -9.24
N ARG A 205 -22.43 -0.31 -9.32
CA ARG A 205 -21.80 0.12 -10.59
C ARG A 205 -20.79 -0.89 -11.14
N ILE A 206 -20.21 -1.76 -10.32
CA ILE A 206 -19.20 -2.74 -10.78
C ILE A 206 -19.76 -3.97 -11.47
N GLY A 207 -21.10 -4.10 -11.57
CA GLY A 207 -21.75 -5.15 -12.35
C GLY A 207 -21.71 -6.54 -11.70
N LEU A 208 -21.83 -6.63 -10.37
CA LEU A 208 -22.00 -7.92 -9.70
C LEU A 208 -23.31 -8.60 -10.11
N SER A 209 -23.30 -9.93 -10.22
CA SER A 209 -24.55 -10.70 -10.38
C SER A 209 -25.45 -10.54 -9.15
N THR A 210 -26.75 -10.78 -9.31
CA THR A 210 -27.74 -10.69 -8.21
C THR A 210 -27.31 -11.51 -6.99
N VAL A 211 -26.82 -12.73 -7.20
CA VAL A 211 -26.36 -13.62 -6.13
C VAL A 211 -25.13 -13.07 -5.40
N GLN A 212 -24.18 -12.48 -6.14
CA GLN A 212 -23.00 -11.86 -5.54
C GLN A 212 -23.37 -10.63 -4.72
N MET A 213 -24.29 -9.82 -5.24
CA MET A 213 -24.79 -8.62 -4.61
C MET A 213 -25.51 -8.93 -3.29
N GLU A 214 -26.35 -9.97 -3.26
CA GLU A 214 -27.06 -10.41 -2.05
C GLU A 214 -26.11 -10.79 -0.90
N ARG A 215 -24.90 -11.24 -1.23
CA ARG A 215 -23.87 -11.62 -0.25
C ARG A 215 -23.01 -10.45 0.22
N VAL A 216 -23.12 -9.25 -0.38
CA VAL A 216 -22.48 -8.03 0.14
C VAL A 216 -23.43 -7.38 1.15
N LYS A 217 -23.02 -7.30 2.42
CA LYS A 217 -23.80 -6.72 3.51
C LYS A 217 -23.10 -5.48 4.04
N ILE A 218 -23.78 -4.35 3.99
CA ILE A 218 -23.27 -3.09 4.52
C ILE A 218 -23.77 -2.97 5.96
N SER A 219 -22.86 -2.85 6.91
CA SER A 219 -23.20 -2.76 8.33
C SER A 219 -23.19 -1.31 8.82
N ALA A 220 -23.97 -1.04 9.87
CA ALA A 220 -23.94 0.24 10.58
C ALA A 220 -22.80 0.35 11.60
N GLY A 221 -22.04 -0.72 11.84
CA GLY A 221 -20.93 -0.68 12.80
C GLY A 221 -19.93 -1.82 12.61
N TRP A 222 -18.64 -1.51 12.66
CA TRP A 222 -17.56 -2.50 12.47
C TRP A 222 -17.65 -3.70 13.43
N ARG A 223 -18.10 -3.49 14.67
CA ARG A 223 -18.26 -4.54 15.69
C ARG A 223 -19.23 -5.64 15.27
N TRP A 224 -20.23 -5.30 14.47
CA TRP A 224 -21.21 -6.27 13.95
C TRP A 224 -20.62 -7.05 12.77
N CYS A 225 -19.78 -6.40 11.95
CA CYS A 225 -19.07 -7.08 10.87
C CYS A 225 -18.16 -8.19 11.42
N ILE A 226 -17.44 -7.93 12.50
CA ILE A 226 -16.45 -8.85 13.05
C ILE A 226 -17.02 -9.99 13.92
N ARG A 227 -18.33 -10.27 13.86
CA ARG A 227 -18.92 -11.47 14.47
C ARG A 227 -18.84 -12.66 13.52
N GLY A 228 -18.06 -13.67 13.91
CA GLY A 228 -17.80 -14.89 13.14
C GLY A 228 -17.15 -14.71 11.75
N PRO A 229 -16.32 -13.68 11.48
CA PRO A 229 -15.63 -13.58 10.21
C PRO A 229 -14.47 -14.58 10.17
N SER A 230 -14.11 -15.03 8.97
CA SER A 230 -12.86 -15.77 8.75
C SER A 230 -11.68 -14.82 8.57
N ALA A 231 -11.90 -13.63 8.00
CA ALA A 231 -10.88 -12.59 7.92
C ALA A 231 -11.48 -11.18 7.93
N ALA A 232 -10.68 -10.21 8.37
CA ALA A 232 -10.95 -8.78 8.23
C ALA A 232 -9.82 -8.06 7.47
N CYS A 233 -10.20 -7.32 6.45
CA CYS A 233 -9.32 -6.53 5.59
C CYS A 233 -9.50 -5.05 5.92
N ILE A 234 -8.42 -4.37 6.31
CA ILE A 234 -8.44 -2.94 6.58
C ILE A 234 -7.96 -2.19 5.34
N LEU A 235 -8.87 -1.50 4.66
CA LEU A 235 -8.60 -0.81 3.40
C LEU A 235 -8.51 0.71 3.55
N THR A 236 -9.05 1.26 4.64
CA THR A 236 -8.91 2.68 4.96
C THR A 236 -8.45 2.80 6.42
N PRO A 237 -7.32 3.48 6.71
CA PRO A 237 -6.70 3.49 8.05
C PRO A 237 -7.39 4.46 9.02
N TRP A 238 -8.69 4.26 9.26
CA TRP A 238 -9.43 5.05 10.25
C TRP A 238 -8.91 4.78 11.66
N ARG A 239 -8.78 5.83 12.48
CA ARG A 239 -8.31 5.74 13.88
C ARG A 239 -9.03 4.68 14.72
N GLN A 240 -10.33 4.47 14.51
CA GLN A 240 -11.13 3.48 15.24
C GLN A 240 -10.75 2.02 14.92
N PHE A 241 -10.01 1.78 13.84
CA PHE A 241 -9.45 0.46 13.49
C PHE A 241 -8.06 0.25 14.08
N HIS A 242 -7.48 1.27 14.74
CA HIS A 242 -6.18 1.15 15.40
C HIS A 242 -6.33 0.57 16.81
N GLY A 243 -5.47 -0.39 17.17
CA GLY A 243 -5.34 -0.91 18.53
C GLY A 243 -5.74 -2.39 18.72
N ARG A 244 -5.43 -2.96 19.90
CA ARG A 244 -5.63 -4.37 20.27
C ARG A 244 -7.11 -4.80 20.42
N GLY A 245 -8.06 -3.92 20.13
CA GLY A 245 -9.50 -4.13 20.38
C GLY A 245 -10.27 -4.88 19.28
N LEU A 246 -9.65 -5.15 18.14
CA LEU A 246 -10.19 -6.03 17.09
C LEU A 246 -10.03 -7.50 17.53
N GLY A 247 -10.77 -7.93 18.57
CA GLY A 247 -10.75 -9.34 19.01
C GLY A 247 -11.05 -9.66 20.49
N ASN A 248 -11.57 -8.75 21.32
CA ASN A 248 -11.89 -9.14 22.72
C ASN A 248 -13.20 -9.93 22.82
N ARG A 249 -13.10 -11.24 23.10
CA ARG A 249 -14.19 -12.12 23.58
C ARG A 249 -14.79 -11.60 24.90
N PRO A 250 -16.10 -11.76 25.16
CA PRO A 250 -16.61 -11.79 26.53
C PRO A 250 -16.03 -13.02 27.23
N THR A 251 -15.46 -12.81 28.41
CA THR A 251 -14.80 -13.82 29.25
C THR A 251 -15.75 -14.97 29.58
N ARG A 252 -15.41 -16.19 29.16
CA ARG A 252 -16.00 -17.43 29.67
C ARG A 252 -14.85 -18.36 30.09
N PRO A 253 -14.89 -19.02 31.27
CA PRO A 253 -13.72 -19.67 31.83
C PRO A 253 -13.34 -20.91 31.03
N ALA A 254 -12.03 -21.08 30.85
CA ALA A 254 -11.41 -21.97 29.90
C ALA A 254 -11.60 -23.47 30.22
N LYS A 255 -11.87 -24.26 29.18
CA LYS A 255 -11.30 -25.60 29.04
C LYS A 255 -10.78 -25.78 27.61
N THR A 256 -9.46 -25.94 27.53
CA THR A 256 -8.68 -26.60 26.47
C THR A 256 -9.07 -26.30 25.02
N ALA A 257 -8.48 -25.25 24.45
CA ALA A 257 -8.20 -25.17 23.01
C ALA A 257 -6.89 -24.39 22.82
N LYS A 258 -5.98 -24.94 22.01
CA LYS A 258 -4.71 -24.31 21.61
C LYS A 258 -5.03 -23.00 20.89
N SER A 259 -4.91 -21.86 21.58
CA SER A 259 -5.24 -20.54 21.04
C SER A 259 -4.02 -19.88 20.41
N GLY A 260 -4.12 -19.54 19.13
CA GLY A 260 -3.16 -18.69 18.45
C GLY A 260 -3.86 -17.95 17.32
N ALA A 261 -4.48 -16.81 17.62
CA ALA A 261 -4.94 -15.89 16.57
C ALA A 261 -3.70 -15.39 15.80
N HIS A 262 -3.45 -15.95 14.61
CA HIS A 262 -2.36 -15.54 13.75
C HIS A 262 -2.73 -14.22 13.06
N VAL A 263 -2.32 -13.11 13.65
CA VAL A 263 -2.41 -11.78 13.03
C VAL A 263 -1.29 -11.68 11.96
N PHE A 264 -1.62 -11.94 10.70
CA PHE A 264 -0.72 -11.77 9.55
C PHE A 264 -0.63 -10.29 9.10
N ALA A 265 -0.38 -9.39 10.05
CA ALA A 265 -0.24 -7.96 9.77
C ALA A 265 1.22 -7.57 9.49
N ALA A 266 1.43 -6.72 8.47
CA ALA A 266 2.63 -5.88 8.41
C ALA A 266 2.49 -4.81 9.52
N ARG A 267 2.93 -5.13 10.73
CA ARG A 267 2.90 -4.19 11.86
C ARG A 267 3.81 -3.00 11.55
N GLY A 268 3.34 -1.79 11.84
CA GLY A 268 4.23 -0.64 11.97
C GLY A 268 5.19 -0.80 13.16
N PRO A 269 6.29 -0.03 13.23
CA PRO A 269 7.22 -0.04 14.35
C PRO A 269 6.57 0.29 15.72
N ASP A 270 5.34 0.83 15.71
CA ASP A 270 4.50 1.16 16.86
C ASP A 270 3.41 0.11 17.17
N GLY A 271 3.33 -0.97 16.39
CA GLY A 271 2.30 -2.00 16.52
C GLY A 271 0.93 -1.61 15.96
N SER A 272 0.83 -0.49 15.24
CA SER A 272 -0.39 -0.08 14.53
C SER A 272 -0.67 -0.98 13.31
N LEU A 273 -1.95 -1.15 13.00
CA LEU A 273 -2.41 -1.81 11.78
C LEU A 273 -2.32 -0.82 10.62
N ARG A 274 -1.75 -1.25 9.50
CA ARG A 274 -1.57 -0.42 8.29
C ARG A 274 -2.69 -0.66 7.28
N GLU A 275 -2.83 0.26 6.33
CA GLU A 275 -3.61 0.04 5.11
C GLU A 275 -3.20 -1.28 4.43
N LEU A 276 -4.17 -2.03 3.92
CA LEU A 276 -3.99 -3.37 3.34
C LEU A 276 -3.53 -4.44 4.35
N SER A 277 -3.92 -4.31 5.63
CA SER A 277 -3.74 -5.38 6.62
C SER A 277 -4.84 -6.43 6.53
N ILE A 278 -4.47 -7.70 6.74
CA ILE A 278 -5.40 -8.84 6.83
C ILE A 278 -5.30 -9.42 8.25
N LEU A 279 -6.45 -9.59 8.90
CA LEU A 279 -6.58 -10.20 10.23
C LEU A 279 -7.37 -11.50 10.10
N GLU A 280 -6.79 -12.64 10.48
CA GLU A 280 -7.55 -13.88 10.65
C GLU A 280 -8.24 -13.87 12.00
N ILE A 281 -9.51 -14.29 12.03
CA ILE A 281 -10.35 -14.28 13.23
C ILE A 281 -10.91 -15.70 13.37
N GLU A 282 -10.48 -16.43 14.40
CA GLU A 282 -11.01 -17.77 14.75
C GLU A 282 -12.32 -17.71 15.53
#